data_AF-A0A418BP14-F1
#
_entry.id   AF-A0A418BP14-F1
#
_cell.length_a   1.000
_cell.length_b   1.000
_cell.length_c   1.000
_cell.angle_alpha   90.00
_cell.angle_beta   90.00
_cell.angle_gamma   90.00
#
_symmetry.space_group_name_H-M   'P 1'
#
loop_
_entity.id
_entity.type
_entity.pdbx_description
1 polymer ?
#
loop_
_entity_poly.entity_id
_entity_poly.type
_entity_poly.pdbx_seq_one_letter_code
_entity_poly.pdbx_strand_id
1 'polypeptide(L)'
;MHRAHQLQAFSGQDSYQRLQRLQALCGNKHHDGRGGYEAILIVGGADGLYSHGSQAALKFLFLGKSGQELLGEQVIPQQYEALEDVVVLITRTAVSIFYVVDSDSTALLLPLLSNWRNVTEYVATDDMTQDLRELTKIRAFRAMVEPHATIGIALHEPKSTGDVPTAEAWPLVQSFGLEDVHPSSAVKGFFSMHHTVVNCSMALMARLTDIDDFFARRLVEDAEPALAHHFGGLLAKLDHAETPAARGALTEADIADDVASFYDFGTIRHDARGLQRAPNRGATVHFGTRTSAEFSTATSSPTITSPQAGVHGQFPATHFTVVAEEPLTGIRVGRTYFVGTGKCAARIVDPDALVSPADSKLD
;
A
#
# COMPACT_ATOMS: atom_id res chain seq x y z
N MET A 1 21.93 -14.09 -17.87
CA MET A 1 20.59 -14.27 -18.46
C MET A 1 19.64 -13.30 -17.77
N HIS A 2 19.51 -12.07 -18.27
CA HIS A 2 18.50 -11.13 -17.78
C HIS A 2 17.15 -11.56 -18.34
N ARG A 3 16.35 -12.28 -17.54
CA ARG A 3 14.90 -12.29 -17.74
C ARG A 3 14.47 -10.86 -17.46
N ALA A 4 13.98 -10.16 -18.48
CA ALA A 4 13.04 -9.07 -18.25
C ALA A 4 11.85 -9.73 -17.53
N HIS A 5 11.80 -9.60 -16.20
CA HIS A 5 10.63 -9.99 -15.43
C HIS A 5 9.52 -9.04 -15.88
N GLN A 6 8.65 -9.50 -16.78
CA GLN A 6 7.36 -8.86 -16.95
C GLN A 6 6.64 -9.01 -15.60
N LEU A 7 6.42 -7.89 -14.93
CA LEU A 7 5.64 -7.85 -13.69
C LEU A 7 4.32 -8.56 -13.92
N GLN A 8 4.01 -9.53 -13.06
CA GLN A 8 2.77 -10.28 -13.22
C GLN A 8 1.59 -9.34 -12.93
N ALA A 9 0.77 -9.10 -13.94
CA ALA A 9 -0.42 -8.25 -13.81
C ALA A 9 -1.40 -8.85 -12.79
N PHE A 10 -2.13 -7.97 -12.09
CA PHE A 10 -3.20 -8.37 -11.19
C PHE A 10 -4.26 -9.16 -11.96
N SER A 11 -4.53 -10.38 -11.52
CA SER A 11 -5.38 -11.33 -12.25
C SER A 11 -6.76 -11.51 -11.62
N GLY A 12 -7.69 -12.10 -12.38
CA GLY A 12 -9.00 -12.46 -11.83
C GLY A 12 -8.92 -13.47 -10.68
N GLN A 13 -7.91 -14.34 -10.68
CA GLN A 13 -7.66 -15.25 -9.57
C GLN A 13 -7.25 -14.49 -8.30
N ASP A 14 -6.40 -13.46 -8.42
CA ASP A 14 -6.00 -12.61 -7.29
C ASP A 14 -7.21 -11.82 -6.75
N SER A 15 -8.01 -11.26 -7.66
CA SER A 15 -9.27 -10.60 -7.33
C SER A 15 -10.24 -11.54 -6.60
N TYR A 16 -10.36 -12.79 -7.05
CA TYR A 16 -11.22 -13.77 -6.40
C TYR A 16 -10.73 -14.15 -5.00
N GLN A 17 -9.43 -14.34 -4.80
CA GLN A 17 -8.86 -14.57 -3.46
C GLN A 17 -9.14 -13.39 -2.51
N ARG A 18 -9.05 -12.16 -3.01
CA ARG A 18 -9.40 -10.95 -2.26
C ARG A 18 -10.89 -10.88 -1.93
N LEU A 19 -11.76 -11.23 -2.89
CA LEU A 19 -13.20 -11.35 -2.64
C LEU A 19 -13.46 -12.33 -1.49
N GLN A 20 -12.87 -13.52 -1.52
CA GLN A 20 -13.05 -14.54 -0.47
C GLN A 20 -12.68 -14.02 0.93
N ARG A 21 -11.67 -13.16 1.05
CA ARG A 21 -11.31 -12.51 2.32
C ARG A 21 -12.41 -11.58 2.82
N LEU A 22 -13.04 -10.83 1.93
CA LEU A 22 -14.18 -9.98 2.28
C LEU A 22 -15.44 -10.81 2.60
N GLN A 23 -15.66 -11.91 1.87
CA GLN A 23 -16.75 -12.86 2.16
C GLN A 23 -16.63 -13.46 3.56
N ALA A 24 -15.40 -13.68 4.06
CA ALA A 24 -15.14 -14.20 5.40
C ALA A 24 -15.57 -13.27 6.55
N LEU A 25 -15.85 -11.99 6.26
CA LEU A 25 -16.45 -11.06 7.22
C LEU A 25 -17.95 -11.31 7.42
N CYS A 26 -18.63 -11.87 6.42
CA CYS A 26 -20.07 -12.08 6.46
C CYS A 26 -20.44 -13.32 7.29
N GLY A 27 -21.46 -13.19 8.14
CA GLY A 27 -22.04 -14.29 8.92
C GLY A 27 -21.33 -14.64 10.24
N ASN A 28 -20.29 -13.92 10.64
CA ASN A 28 -19.69 -14.06 11.97
C ASN A 28 -20.39 -13.10 12.96
N LYS A 29 -20.96 -13.64 14.04
CA LYS A 29 -21.26 -12.83 15.23
C LYS A 29 -19.93 -12.54 15.92
N HIS A 30 -19.59 -11.28 16.21
CA HIS A 30 -18.36 -11.00 16.94
C HIS A 30 -18.40 -11.63 18.35
N HIS A 31 -17.23 -11.97 18.87
CA HIS A 31 -17.06 -12.64 20.18
C HIS A 31 -17.61 -11.84 21.37
N ASP A 32 -17.92 -10.56 21.18
CA ASP A 32 -18.51 -9.64 22.15
C ASP A 32 -20.06 -9.60 22.12
N GLY A 33 -20.70 -10.46 21.32
CA GLY A 33 -22.15 -10.56 21.23
C GLY A 33 -22.84 -9.45 20.42
N ARG A 34 -22.08 -8.59 19.73
CA ARG A 34 -22.60 -7.57 18.80
C ARG A 34 -22.26 -7.93 17.33
N GLY A 35 -23.04 -7.39 16.40
CA GLY A 35 -22.56 -7.00 15.06
C GLY A 35 -22.05 -8.10 14.12
N GLY A 36 -22.91 -9.05 13.74
CA GLY A 36 -22.72 -9.79 12.48
C GLY A 36 -23.62 -9.21 11.39
N TYR A 37 -23.18 -9.23 10.14
CA TYR A 37 -24.01 -8.86 8.98
C TYR A 37 -24.00 -9.99 7.94
N GLU A 38 -25.09 -10.09 7.18
CA GLU A 38 -25.30 -11.13 6.16
C GLU A 38 -24.58 -10.78 4.86
N ALA A 39 -24.48 -9.48 4.59
CA ALA A 39 -23.86 -8.93 3.40
C ALA A 39 -23.06 -7.66 3.73
N ILE A 40 -22.06 -7.35 2.92
CA ILE A 40 -21.36 -6.06 2.88
C ILE A 40 -21.76 -5.35 1.60
N LEU A 41 -22.19 -4.09 1.72
CA LEU A 41 -22.47 -3.21 0.60
C LEU A 41 -21.30 -2.27 0.34
N ILE A 42 -20.80 -2.27 -0.90
CA ILE A 42 -19.76 -1.39 -1.42
C ILE A 42 -20.38 -0.59 -2.57
N VAL A 43 -20.31 0.73 -2.49
CA VAL A 43 -20.87 1.64 -3.51
C VAL A 43 -19.79 2.62 -3.94
N GLY A 44 -19.54 2.68 -5.24
CA GLY A 44 -18.63 3.63 -5.86
C GLY A 44 -19.14 5.07 -5.85
N GLY A 45 -18.23 6.00 -6.17
CA GLY A 45 -18.55 7.38 -6.54
C GLY A 45 -19.43 8.17 -5.56
N ALA A 46 -20.20 9.10 -6.13
CA ALA A 46 -21.09 9.99 -5.42
C ALA A 46 -22.27 9.27 -4.74
N ASP A 47 -22.70 8.14 -5.30
CA ASP A 47 -23.81 7.34 -4.79
C ASP A 47 -23.55 6.73 -3.41
N GLY A 48 -22.28 6.45 -3.11
CA GLY A 48 -21.79 6.04 -1.80
C GLY A 48 -21.19 7.18 -0.97
N LEU A 49 -21.43 8.44 -1.36
CA LEU A 49 -20.78 9.65 -0.82
C LEU A 49 -19.24 9.53 -0.73
N TYR A 50 -18.62 8.90 -1.73
CA TYR A 50 -17.18 8.66 -1.77
C TYR A 50 -16.66 7.98 -0.49
N SER A 51 -17.42 7.02 0.06
CA SER A 51 -17.03 6.29 1.27
C SER A 51 -15.62 5.72 1.16
N HIS A 52 -14.76 6.08 2.12
CA HIS A 52 -13.36 5.64 2.13
C HIS A 52 -13.24 4.11 2.10
N GLY A 53 -14.10 3.40 2.84
CA GLY A 53 -14.11 1.94 2.85
C GLY A 53 -14.56 1.35 1.52
N SER A 54 -15.59 1.92 0.87
CA SER A 54 -16.02 1.46 -0.45
C SER A 54 -14.94 1.69 -1.51
N GLN A 55 -14.37 2.88 -1.53
CA GLN A 55 -13.31 3.27 -2.46
C GLN A 55 -12.07 2.39 -2.29
N ALA A 56 -11.65 2.13 -1.04
CA ALA A 56 -10.55 1.22 -0.75
C ALA A 56 -10.86 -0.21 -1.19
N ALA A 57 -12.08 -0.71 -0.94
CA ALA A 57 -12.48 -2.05 -1.34
C ALA A 57 -12.53 -2.22 -2.87
N LEU A 58 -13.02 -1.23 -3.62
CA LEU A 58 -13.01 -1.25 -5.09
C LEU A 58 -11.58 -1.28 -5.64
N LYS A 59 -10.70 -0.40 -5.15
CA LYS A 59 -9.27 -0.40 -5.54
C LYS A 59 -8.59 -1.73 -5.19
N PHE A 60 -8.94 -2.33 -4.05
CA PHE A 60 -8.43 -3.61 -3.62
C PHE A 60 -8.89 -4.77 -4.52
N LEU A 61 -10.19 -4.84 -4.83
CA LEU A 61 -10.77 -5.92 -5.63
C LEU A 61 -10.43 -5.84 -7.11
N PHE A 62 -10.35 -4.63 -7.68
CA PHE A 62 -10.27 -4.45 -9.12
C PHE A 62 -8.92 -3.92 -9.62
N LEU A 63 -8.15 -3.21 -8.79
CA LEU A 63 -6.90 -2.56 -9.22
C LEU A 63 -5.64 -3.15 -8.59
N GLY A 64 -5.75 -4.22 -7.79
CA GLY A 64 -4.60 -4.83 -7.10
C GLY A 64 -3.94 -3.91 -6.05
N LYS A 65 -4.56 -2.79 -5.68
CA LYS A 65 -4.00 -1.84 -4.71
C LYS A 65 -4.00 -2.44 -3.31
N SER A 66 -2.97 -2.11 -2.51
CA SER A 66 -2.77 -2.69 -1.18
C SER A 66 -2.04 -1.71 -0.25
N GLY A 67 -2.12 -1.94 1.06
CA GLY A 67 -1.38 -1.18 2.05
C GLY A 67 -1.58 0.33 1.92
N GLN A 68 -0.50 1.08 1.85
CA GLN A 68 -0.54 2.54 1.79
C GLN A 68 -1.24 3.09 0.53
N GLU A 69 -1.34 2.32 -0.56
CA GLU A 69 -2.04 2.75 -1.79
C GLU A 69 -3.57 2.83 -1.62
N LEU A 70 -4.10 2.21 -0.55
CA LEU A 70 -5.51 2.32 -0.20
C LEU A 70 -5.79 3.58 0.63
N LEU A 71 -4.76 4.21 1.20
CA LEU A 71 -4.85 5.39 2.05
C LEU A 71 -4.79 6.69 1.24
N GLY A 72 -5.29 7.78 1.83
CA GLY A 72 -5.15 9.15 1.30
C GLY A 72 -6.03 9.51 0.12
N GLU A 73 -5.78 8.88 -1.04
CA GLU A 73 -6.56 9.15 -2.26
C GLU A 73 -7.95 8.52 -2.13
N GLN A 74 -8.92 9.35 -1.75
CA GLN A 74 -10.33 9.00 -1.60
C GLN A 74 -11.06 8.89 -2.95
N VAL A 75 -10.35 9.09 -4.05
CA VAL A 75 -10.90 9.12 -5.41
C VAL A 75 -10.26 8.01 -6.22
N ILE A 76 -11.10 7.26 -6.93
CA ILE A 76 -10.64 6.31 -7.95
C ILE A 76 -9.90 7.11 -9.04
N PRO A 77 -8.71 6.70 -9.50
CA PRO A 77 -8.00 7.41 -10.55
C PRO A 77 -8.87 7.53 -11.81
N GLN A 78 -8.83 8.67 -12.50
CA GLN A 78 -9.68 8.98 -13.65
C GLN A 78 -9.67 7.87 -14.73
N GLN A 79 -8.52 7.23 -14.96
CA GLN A 79 -8.41 6.10 -15.90
C GLN A 79 -9.24 4.85 -15.52
N TYR A 80 -9.83 4.83 -14.33
CA TYR A 80 -10.69 3.76 -13.81
C TYR A 80 -12.05 4.32 -13.36
N GLU A 81 -12.49 5.46 -13.89
CA GLU A 81 -13.75 6.16 -13.56
C GLU A 81 -14.97 5.23 -13.63
N ALA A 82 -14.95 4.20 -14.47
CA ALA A 82 -16.00 3.17 -14.52
C ALA A 82 -16.28 2.49 -13.16
N LEU A 83 -15.31 2.46 -12.24
CA LEU A 83 -15.52 1.95 -10.87
C LEU A 83 -16.38 2.87 -9.99
N GLU A 84 -16.58 4.14 -10.37
CA GLU A 84 -17.44 5.06 -9.63
C GLU A 84 -18.93 4.67 -9.70
N ASP A 85 -19.35 4.01 -10.78
CA ASP A 85 -20.73 3.51 -10.95
C ASP A 85 -20.91 2.05 -10.50
N VAL A 86 -19.86 1.42 -9.95
CA VAL A 86 -19.93 0.02 -9.51
C VAL A 86 -20.59 -0.10 -8.13
N VAL A 87 -21.54 -1.03 -8.02
CA VAL A 87 -22.14 -1.44 -6.74
C VAL A 87 -21.85 -2.91 -6.53
N VAL A 88 -21.25 -3.27 -5.40
CA VAL A 88 -20.97 -4.67 -5.05
C VAL A 88 -21.66 -5.01 -3.74
N LEU A 89 -22.41 -6.10 -3.73
CA LEU A 89 -22.94 -6.71 -2.52
C LEU A 89 -22.30 -8.07 -2.30
N ILE A 90 -21.51 -8.19 -1.24
CA ILE A 90 -20.74 -9.38 -0.93
C ILE A 90 -21.43 -10.13 0.20
N THR A 91 -21.73 -11.41 0.00
CA THR A 91 -22.22 -12.31 1.07
C THR A 91 -21.16 -13.35 1.40
N ARG A 92 -21.42 -14.23 2.36
CA ARG A 92 -20.47 -15.31 2.71
C ARG A 92 -20.12 -16.25 1.55
N THR A 93 -21.04 -16.45 0.60
CA THR A 93 -20.90 -17.48 -0.44
C THR A 93 -21.18 -17.00 -1.85
N ALA A 94 -21.73 -15.81 -2.02
CA ALA A 94 -22.11 -15.23 -3.29
C ALA A 94 -21.75 -13.74 -3.35
N VAL A 95 -21.75 -13.19 -4.55
CA VAL A 95 -21.55 -11.77 -4.80
C VAL A 95 -22.53 -11.30 -5.86
N SER A 96 -23.12 -10.14 -5.64
CA SER A 96 -23.91 -9.45 -6.66
C SER A 96 -23.20 -8.17 -7.04
N ILE A 97 -23.16 -7.85 -8.32
CA ILE A 97 -22.48 -6.66 -8.82
C ILE A 97 -23.33 -5.94 -9.86
N PHE A 98 -23.44 -4.63 -9.72
CA PHE A 98 -23.92 -3.74 -10.77
C PHE A 98 -22.74 -2.99 -11.40
N TYR A 99 -22.75 -2.88 -12.72
CA TYR A 99 -21.83 -2.03 -13.49
C TYR A 99 -22.45 -1.63 -14.84
N VAL A 100 -21.95 -0.54 -15.42
CA VAL A 100 -22.26 -0.15 -16.79
C VAL A 100 -21.33 -0.92 -17.72
N VAL A 101 -21.88 -1.53 -18.78
CA VAL A 101 -21.13 -2.24 -19.82
C VAL A 101 -20.80 -1.24 -20.92
N ASP A 102 -19.54 -0.84 -20.94
CA ASP A 102 -18.89 -0.04 -21.99
C ASP A 102 -17.51 -0.64 -22.30
N SER A 103 -16.75 -0.02 -23.21
CA SER A 103 -15.43 -0.53 -23.61
C SER A 103 -14.45 -0.61 -22.43
N ASP A 104 -14.46 0.37 -21.53
CA ASP A 104 -13.44 0.51 -20.47
C ASP A 104 -13.73 -0.44 -19.30
N SER A 105 -14.98 -0.45 -18.82
CA SER A 105 -15.49 -1.40 -17.84
C SER A 105 -15.37 -2.84 -18.33
N THR A 106 -15.61 -3.11 -19.61
CA THR A 106 -15.48 -4.45 -20.19
C THR A 106 -14.03 -4.94 -20.14
N ALA A 107 -13.08 -4.07 -20.51
CA ALA A 107 -11.65 -4.38 -20.47
C ALA A 107 -11.13 -4.58 -19.04
N LEU A 108 -11.68 -3.84 -18.07
CA LEU A 108 -11.27 -3.89 -16.67
C LEU A 108 -11.94 -5.03 -15.87
N LEU A 109 -13.26 -5.11 -15.91
CA LEU A 109 -14.06 -5.92 -14.98
C LEU A 109 -14.21 -7.36 -15.45
N LEU A 110 -14.55 -7.63 -16.72
CA LEU A 110 -14.87 -8.99 -17.17
C LEU A 110 -13.71 -10.00 -16.95
N PRO A 111 -12.44 -9.66 -17.21
CA PRO A 111 -11.34 -10.58 -16.91
C PRO A 111 -11.25 -10.96 -15.42
N LEU A 112 -11.70 -10.07 -14.54
CA LEU A 112 -11.69 -10.29 -13.09
C LEU A 112 -12.92 -11.09 -12.65
N LEU A 113 -14.11 -10.64 -13.05
CA LEU A 113 -15.39 -11.24 -12.69
C LEU A 113 -15.54 -12.68 -13.19
N SER A 114 -14.95 -13.02 -14.35
CA SER A 114 -14.97 -14.38 -14.90
C SER A 114 -14.33 -15.45 -14.00
N ASN A 115 -13.48 -15.05 -13.04
CA ASN A 115 -12.87 -15.94 -12.06
C ASN A 115 -13.62 -15.99 -10.72
N TRP A 116 -14.56 -15.06 -10.50
CA TRP A 116 -15.38 -15.07 -9.30
C TRP A 116 -16.41 -16.20 -9.35
N ARG A 117 -16.82 -16.68 -8.17
CA ARG A 117 -17.83 -17.75 -8.05
C ARG A 117 -19.13 -17.21 -7.47
N ASN A 118 -20.25 -17.78 -7.92
CA ASN A 118 -21.61 -17.43 -7.47
C ASN A 118 -21.88 -15.92 -7.65
N VAL A 119 -21.60 -15.42 -8.86
CA VAL A 119 -21.79 -14.03 -9.23
C VAL A 119 -23.19 -13.83 -9.81
N THR A 120 -23.91 -12.81 -9.34
CA THR A 120 -25.09 -12.27 -10.02
C THR A 120 -24.74 -10.91 -10.60
N GLU A 121 -24.76 -10.78 -11.91
CA GLU A 121 -24.44 -9.53 -12.61
C GLU A 121 -25.71 -8.77 -12.97
N TYR A 122 -25.74 -7.49 -12.62
CA TYR A 122 -26.75 -6.53 -13.05
C TYR A 122 -26.06 -5.51 -13.95
N VAL A 123 -26.51 -5.41 -15.20
CA VAL A 123 -25.81 -4.60 -16.19
C VAL A 123 -26.73 -3.56 -16.81
N ALA A 124 -26.22 -2.35 -16.94
CA ALA A 124 -26.77 -1.34 -17.84
C ALA A 124 -25.84 -1.21 -19.05
N THR A 125 -26.38 -1.01 -20.24
CA THR A 125 -25.57 -0.87 -21.46
C THR A 125 -25.35 0.60 -21.79
N ASP A 126 -24.28 0.89 -22.52
CA ASP A 126 -23.88 2.26 -22.91
C ASP A 126 -24.85 2.93 -23.89
N ASP A 127 -25.69 2.18 -24.59
CA ASP A 127 -26.75 2.69 -25.47
C ASP A 127 -28.00 3.18 -24.71
N MET A 128 -28.13 2.86 -23.42
CA MET A 128 -29.22 3.35 -22.59
C MET A 128 -29.05 4.84 -22.27
N THR A 129 -30.16 5.58 -22.24
CA THR A 129 -30.16 6.97 -21.75
C THR A 129 -29.72 7.04 -20.29
N GLN A 130 -29.18 8.19 -19.85
CA GLN A 130 -28.75 8.37 -18.46
C GLN A 130 -29.86 7.99 -17.47
N ASP A 131 -31.07 8.50 -17.67
CA ASP A 131 -32.21 8.23 -16.79
C ASP A 131 -32.54 6.72 -16.70
N LEU A 132 -32.41 5.99 -17.82
CA LEU A 132 -32.66 4.55 -17.84
C LEU A 132 -31.53 3.77 -17.15
N ARG A 133 -30.27 4.23 -17.27
CA ARG A 133 -29.12 3.64 -16.55
C ARG A 133 -29.27 3.84 -15.04
N GLU A 134 -29.62 5.05 -14.60
CA GLU A 134 -29.89 5.35 -13.19
C GLU A 134 -31.05 4.49 -12.65
N LEU A 135 -32.15 4.41 -13.39
CA LEU A 135 -33.29 3.56 -13.01
C LEU A 135 -32.90 2.08 -12.91
N THR A 136 -32.05 1.60 -13.82
CA THR A 136 -31.54 0.22 -13.82
C THR A 136 -30.64 -0.03 -12.60
N LYS A 137 -29.75 0.91 -12.26
CA LYS A 137 -28.90 0.87 -11.06
C LYS A 137 -29.74 0.80 -9.78
N ILE A 138 -30.78 1.64 -9.65
CA ILE A 138 -31.68 1.64 -8.49
C ILE A 138 -32.41 0.29 -8.35
N ARG A 139 -32.93 -0.25 -9.46
CA ARG A 139 -33.60 -1.56 -9.46
C ARG A 139 -32.64 -2.70 -9.10
N ALA A 140 -31.43 -2.68 -9.64
CA ALA A 140 -30.38 -3.64 -9.31
C ALA A 140 -30.03 -3.56 -7.82
N PHE A 141 -29.73 -2.37 -7.31
CA PHE A 141 -29.44 -2.14 -5.90
C PHE A 141 -30.53 -2.73 -4.98
N ARG A 142 -31.80 -2.45 -5.29
CA ARG A 142 -32.93 -2.99 -4.52
C ARG A 142 -32.98 -4.52 -4.55
N ALA A 143 -32.89 -5.12 -5.73
CA ALA A 143 -32.88 -6.58 -5.88
C ALA A 143 -31.69 -7.24 -5.17
N MET A 144 -30.55 -6.55 -5.11
CA MET A 144 -29.35 -7.01 -4.40
C MET A 144 -29.58 -7.04 -2.89
N VAL A 145 -30.15 -5.97 -2.30
CA VAL A 145 -30.23 -5.81 -0.83
C VAL A 145 -31.48 -6.42 -0.20
N GLU A 146 -32.61 -6.49 -0.90
CA GLU A 146 -33.90 -7.01 -0.39
C GLU A 146 -33.80 -8.38 0.30
N PRO A 147 -33.01 -9.36 -0.17
CA PRO A 147 -32.90 -10.67 0.47
C PRO A 147 -32.20 -10.67 1.84
N HIS A 148 -31.59 -9.56 2.27
CA HIS A 148 -30.68 -9.53 3.42
C HIS A 148 -31.20 -8.66 4.55
N ALA A 149 -31.36 -9.21 5.75
CA ALA A 149 -31.89 -8.48 6.90
C ALA A 149 -30.86 -7.55 7.56
N THR A 150 -29.58 -7.94 7.55
CA THR A 150 -28.50 -7.16 8.18
C THR A 150 -27.38 -6.88 7.20
N ILE A 151 -27.07 -5.59 6.96
CA ILE A 151 -26.14 -5.15 5.94
C ILE A 151 -25.01 -4.33 6.57
N GLY A 152 -23.78 -4.77 6.32
CA GLY A 152 -22.55 -4.07 6.68
C GLY A 152 -22.27 -2.95 5.68
N ILE A 153 -22.11 -1.72 6.20
CA ILE A 153 -21.76 -0.55 5.39
C ILE A 153 -20.55 0.12 6.03
N ALA A 154 -19.53 0.46 5.24
CA ALA A 154 -18.38 1.21 5.71
C ALA A 154 -18.76 2.70 5.85
N LEU A 155 -19.34 3.04 7.00
CA LEU A 155 -19.71 4.41 7.33
C LEU A 155 -18.47 5.16 7.84
N HIS A 156 -18.44 6.47 7.58
CA HIS A 156 -17.36 7.34 8.07
C HIS A 156 -17.37 7.42 9.60
N GLU A 157 -16.27 7.87 10.19
CA GLU A 157 -16.25 8.19 11.63
C GLU A 157 -16.98 9.52 11.89
N PRO A 158 -17.72 9.64 13.02
CA PRO A 158 -18.35 10.90 13.43
C PRO A 158 -17.36 12.08 13.39
N LYS A 159 -17.68 13.14 12.65
CA LYS A 159 -16.79 14.32 12.59
C LYS A 159 -16.92 15.23 13.81
N SER A 160 -18.03 15.14 14.54
CA SER A 160 -18.31 15.94 15.73
C SER A 160 -19.31 15.23 16.65
N THR A 161 -19.41 15.69 17.90
CA THR A 161 -20.44 15.25 18.85
C THR A 161 -21.82 15.61 18.32
N GLY A 162 -22.54 14.63 17.76
CA GLY A 162 -23.88 14.78 17.19
C GLY A 162 -23.99 14.35 15.72
N ASP A 163 -22.86 14.23 15.02
CA ASP A 163 -22.80 13.61 13.70
C ASP A 163 -22.89 12.09 13.88
N VAL A 164 -24.05 11.50 13.56
CA VAL A 164 -24.22 10.04 13.55
C VAL A 164 -24.19 9.61 12.09
N PRO A 165 -23.08 9.02 11.62
CA PRO A 165 -22.97 8.50 10.27
C PRO A 165 -24.13 7.54 9.99
N THR A 166 -24.91 7.85 8.96
CA THR A 166 -26.07 7.04 8.57
C THR A 166 -25.97 6.66 7.10
N ALA A 167 -26.35 5.42 6.80
CA ALA A 167 -26.48 4.96 5.42
C ALA A 167 -27.57 5.73 4.66
N GLU A 168 -28.58 6.26 5.34
CA GLU A 168 -29.67 7.06 4.75
C GLU A 168 -29.20 8.38 4.14
N ALA A 169 -27.94 8.77 4.37
CA ALA A 169 -27.35 9.93 3.71
C ALA A 169 -26.91 9.61 2.26
N TRP A 170 -26.72 8.32 1.92
CA TRP A 170 -26.21 7.92 0.61
C TRP A 170 -27.31 8.03 -0.45
N PRO A 171 -27.08 8.75 -1.57
CA PRO A 171 -28.10 8.90 -2.62
C PRO A 171 -28.70 7.58 -3.10
N LEU A 172 -27.88 6.55 -3.31
CA LEU A 172 -28.37 5.25 -3.74
C LEU A 172 -29.19 4.54 -2.66
N VAL A 173 -28.84 4.69 -1.37
CA VAL A 173 -29.63 4.12 -0.27
C VAL A 173 -30.99 4.82 -0.17
N GLN A 174 -31.03 6.14 -0.33
CA GLN A 174 -32.27 6.92 -0.34
C GLN A 174 -33.22 6.48 -1.45
N SER A 175 -32.69 6.05 -2.60
CA SER A 175 -33.48 5.56 -3.73
C SER A 175 -34.36 4.34 -3.37
N PHE A 176 -34.01 3.58 -2.32
CA PHE A 176 -34.80 2.44 -1.84
C PHE A 176 -36.23 2.83 -1.45
N GLY A 177 -36.40 4.05 -0.91
CA GLY A 177 -37.69 4.57 -0.45
C GLY A 177 -38.58 5.14 -1.56
N LEU A 178 -38.11 5.18 -2.82
CA LEU A 178 -38.88 5.73 -3.93
C LEU A 178 -39.98 4.75 -4.36
N GLU A 179 -41.24 5.16 -4.19
CA GLU A 179 -42.41 4.32 -4.48
C GLU A 179 -42.62 4.10 -6.00
N ASP A 180 -42.23 5.07 -6.84
CA ASP A 180 -42.51 5.07 -8.28
C ASP A 180 -41.57 4.17 -9.11
N VAL A 181 -40.51 3.63 -8.49
CA VAL A 181 -39.49 2.85 -9.20
C VAL A 181 -39.94 1.39 -9.44
N HIS A 182 -40.90 0.89 -8.64
CA HIS A 182 -41.49 -0.44 -8.79
C HIS A 182 -42.98 -0.47 -8.36
N PRO A 183 -43.93 -0.41 -9.32
CA PRO A 183 -45.38 -0.46 -9.03
C PRO A 183 -45.84 -1.72 -8.30
N SER A 184 -45.04 -2.79 -8.34
CA SER A 184 -45.36 -4.11 -7.79
C SER A 184 -44.69 -4.41 -6.45
N SER A 185 -43.81 -3.54 -5.92
CA SER A 185 -43.15 -3.83 -4.65
C SER A 185 -44.06 -3.44 -3.47
N ALA A 186 -44.36 -4.42 -2.61
CA ALA A 186 -45.14 -4.22 -1.40
C ALA A 186 -44.34 -3.51 -0.28
N VAL A 187 -43.03 -3.35 -0.48
CA VAL A 187 -42.08 -2.83 0.51
C VAL A 187 -41.99 -1.32 0.36
N LYS A 188 -42.60 -0.59 1.31
CA LYS A 188 -42.59 0.88 1.42
C LYS A 188 -41.74 1.34 2.60
N GLY A 189 -41.15 2.53 2.50
CA GLY A 189 -40.41 3.18 3.60
C GLY A 189 -38.90 3.21 3.39
N PHE A 190 -38.20 3.78 4.37
CA PHE A 190 -36.75 3.98 4.33
C PHE A 190 -35.97 2.67 4.43
N PHE A 191 -34.73 2.65 3.94
CA PHE A 191 -33.88 1.45 3.93
C PHE A 191 -33.72 0.85 5.33
N SER A 192 -33.50 1.69 6.34
CA SER A 192 -33.36 1.33 7.75
C SER A 192 -34.63 0.76 8.40
N MET A 193 -35.80 0.90 7.76
CA MET A 193 -37.03 0.23 8.22
C MET A 193 -37.05 -1.26 7.85
N HIS A 194 -36.29 -1.66 6.83
CA HIS A 194 -36.25 -3.04 6.30
C HIS A 194 -34.94 -3.75 6.62
N HIS A 195 -33.86 -2.98 6.75
CA HIS A 195 -32.51 -3.51 6.94
C HIS A 195 -31.87 -2.95 8.22
N THR A 196 -31.28 -3.83 9.02
CA THR A 196 -30.39 -3.42 10.11
C THR A 196 -29.03 -3.07 9.53
N VAL A 197 -28.64 -1.80 9.63
CA VAL A 197 -27.32 -1.33 9.16
C VAL A 197 -26.29 -1.50 10.27
N VAL A 198 -25.17 -2.14 9.93
CA VAL A 198 -24.02 -2.31 10.82
C VAL A 198 -22.83 -1.56 10.23
N ASN A 199 -22.22 -0.65 10.99
CA ASN A 199 -20.98 -0.02 10.54
C ASN A 199 -19.85 -1.07 10.55
N CYS A 200 -19.39 -1.46 9.36
CA CYS A 200 -18.33 -2.46 9.19
C CYS A 200 -16.96 -1.85 8.86
N SER A 201 -16.80 -0.52 8.94
CA SER A 201 -15.59 0.19 8.49
C SER A 201 -14.30 -0.38 9.10
N MET A 202 -14.22 -0.53 10.43
CA MET A 202 -13.02 -1.08 11.08
C MET A 202 -12.72 -2.52 10.66
N ALA A 203 -13.75 -3.38 10.60
CA ALA A 203 -13.58 -4.78 10.22
C ALA A 203 -13.15 -4.95 8.76
N LEU A 204 -13.72 -4.12 7.87
CA LEU A 204 -13.33 -4.05 6.47
C LEU A 204 -11.88 -3.59 6.33
N MET A 205 -11.53 -2.46 6.94
CA MET A 205 -10.17 -1.91 6.87
C MET A 205 -9.12 -2.90 7.40
N ALA A 206 -9.40 -3.60 8.51
CA ALA A 206 -8.51 -4.64 9.03
C ALA A 206 -8.24 -5.74 8.00
N ARG A 207 -9.25 -6.16 7.23
CA ARG A 207 -9.05 -7.16 6.15
C ARG A 207 -8.32 -6.62 4.95
N LEU A 208 -8.52 -5.35 4.60
CA LEU A 208 -7.80 -4.70 3.51
C LEU A 208 -6.30 -4.52 3.81
N THR A 209 -5.89 -4.60 5.08
CA THR A 209 -4.47 -4.54 5.49
C THR A 209 -3.77 -5.90 5.53
N ASP A 210 -4.49 -7.01 5.40
CA ASP A 210 -3.88 -8.35 5.42
C ASP A 210 -3.00 -8.57 4.18
N ILE A 211 -1.79 -9.11 4.37
CA ILE A 211 -0.90 -9.48 3.27
C ILE A 211 -1.54 -10.61 2.44
N ASP A 212 -1.58 -10.47 1.13
CA ASP A 212 -2.03 -11.51 0.19
C ASP A 212 -0.93 -11.96 -0.77
N ASP A 213 -1.23 -13.02 -1.52
CA ASP A 213 -0.29 -13.64 -2.45
C ASP A 213 0.18 -12.64 -3.52
N PHE A 214 -0.73 -11.79 -4.01
CA PHE A 214 -0.39 -10.77 -5.00
C PHE A 214 0.56 -9.70 -4.43
N PHE A 215 0.27 -9.18 -3.23
CA PHE A 215 1.12 -8.23 -2.54
C PHE A 215 2.48 -8.86 -2.21
N ALA A 216 2.50 -10.10 -1.72
CA ALA A 216 3.73 -10.84 -1.46
C ALA A 216 4.59 -11.03 -2.72
N ARG A 217 3.98 -11.27 -3.89
CA ARG A 217 4.72 -11.27 -5.17
C ARG A 217 5.29 -9.90 -5.50
N ARG A 218 4.52 -8.82 -5.33
CA ARG A 218 5.02 -7.45 -5.52
C ARG A 218 6.17 -7.09 -4.58
N LEU A 219 6.22 -7.64 -3.36
CA LEU A 219 7.37 -7.47 -2.48
C LEU A 219 8.67 -7.99 -3.11
N VAL A 220 8.59 -9.11 -3.83
CA VAL A 220 9.74 -9.77 -4.47
C VAL A 220 10.04 -9.21 -5.86
N GLU A 221 9.00 -8.85 -6.63
CA GLU A 221 9.16 -8.41 -8.02
C GLU A 221 9.35 -6.89 -8.17
N ASP A 222 8.79 -6.09 -7.26
CA ASP A 222 8.87 -4.62 -7.30
C ASP A 222 9.81 -4.08 -6.22
N ALA A 223 9.50 -4.36 -4.95
CA ALA A 223 10.09 -3.67 -3.81
C ALA A 223 11.54 -4.08 -3.55
N GLU A 224 11.83 -5.38 -3.58
CA GLU A 224 13.19 -5.89 -3.39
C GLU A 224 14.16 -5.40 -4.48
N PRO A 225 13.86 -5.49 -5.79
CA PRO A 225 14.79 -5.02 -6.82
C PRO A 225 15.03 -3.51 -6.77
N ALA A 226 14.00 -2.72 -6.44
CA ALA A 226 14.15 -1.28 -6.26
C ALA A 226 15.09 -0.97 -5.09
N LEU A 227 14.88 -1.59 -3.92
CA LEU A 227 15.76 -1.42 -2.78
C LEU A 227 17.19 -1.90 -3.08
N ALA A 228 17.33 -3.04 -3.76
CA ALA A 228 18.63 -3.61 -4.15
C ALA A 228 19.40 -2.68 -5.11
N HIS A 229 18.71 -2.02 -6.05
CA HIS A 229 19.31 -1.04 -6.95
C HIS A 229 19.95 0.13 -6.19
N HIS A 230 19.18 0.77 -5.29
CA HIS A 230 19.67 1.88 -4.47
C HIS A 230 20.76 1.44 -3.49
N PHE A 231 20.62 0.24 -2.91
CA PHE A 231 21.63 -0.34 -2.05
C PHE A 231 22.95 -0.60 -2.82
N GLY A 232 22.87 -1.06 -4.07
CA GLY A 232 24.01 -1.22 -4.96
C GLY A 232 24.71 0.10 -5.29
N GLY A 233 23.94 1.17 -5.51
CA GLY A 233 24.47 2.53 -5.69
C GLY A 233 25.35 3.00 -4.53
N LEU A 234 24.87 2.80 -3.30
CA LEU A 234 25.63 3.07 -2.08
C LEU A 234 26.99 2.34 -2.06
N LEU A 235 27.01 1.06 -2.42
CA LEU A 235 28.25 0.28 -2.44
C LEU A 235 29.19 0.74 -3.56
N ALA A 236 28.63 1.05 -4.73
CA ALA A 236 29.40 1.56 -5.87
C ALA A 236 30.11 2.88 -5.56
N LYS A 237 29.54 3.76 -4.72
CA LYS A 237 30.21 4.99 -4.24
C LYS A 237 31.53 4.67 -3.52
N LEU A 238 31.56 3.60 -2.74
CA LEU A 238 32.79 3.17 -2.06
C LEU A 238 33.79 2.58 -3.05
N ASP A 239 33.34 1.77 -4.00
CA ASP A 239 34.20 1.10 -4.98
C ASP A 239 34.80 2.06 -6.02
N HIS A 240 34.05 3.08 -6.44
CA HIS A 240 34.50 4.09 -7.40
C HIS A 240 35.45 5.13 -6.80
N ALA A 241 35.64 5.17 -5.48
CA ALA A 241 36.61 6.06 -4.87
C ALA A 241 38.04 5.63 -5.27
N GLU A 242 38.67 6.41 -6.16
CA GLU A 242 39.97 6.12 -6.78
C GLU A 242 41.13 6.00 -5.79
N THR A 243 41.02 6.63 -4.61
CA THR A 243 42.06 6.60 -3.58
C THR A 243 41.50 6.27 -2.20
N PRO A 244 42.30 5.67 -1.30
CA PRO A 244 41.90 5.45 0.10
C PRO A 244 41.54 6.76 0.82
N ALA A 245 42.21 7.86 0.49
CA ALA A 245 41.91 9.17 1.06
C ALA A 245 40.54 9.70 0.62
N ALA A 246 40.20 9.56 -0.67
CA ALA A 246 38.87 9.91 -1.18
C ALA A 246 37.77 9.08 -0.52
N ARG A 247 38.00 7.76 -0.36
CA ARG A 247 37.05 6.87 0.33
C ARG A 247 36.89 7.23 1.80
N GLY A 248 37.98 7.59 2.47
CA GLY A 248 37.99 8.01 3.88
C GLY A 248 37.39 9.40 4.12
N ALA A 249 37.24 10.23 3.08
CA ALA A 249 36.63 11.55 3.16
C ALA A 249 35.09 11.53 3.07
N LEU A 250 34.50 10.41 2.64
CA LEU A 250 33.06 10.24 2.58
C LEU A 250 32.45 10.26 3.98
N THR A 251 31.41 11.08 4.15
CA THR A 251 30.64 11.14 5.38
C THR A 251 29.60 10.03 5.46
N GLU A 252 29.01 9.81 6.62
CA GLU A 252 27.87 8.91 6.77
C GLU A 252 26.72 9.29 5.82
N ALA A 253 26.44 10.58 5.67
CA ALA A 253 25.39 11.06 4.76
C ALA A 253 25.73 10.81 3.29
N ASP A 254 26.98 11.03 2.86
CA ASP A 254 27.39 10.81 1.46
C ASP A 254 27.19 9.35 1.03
N ILE A 255 27.49 8.41 1.93
CA ILE A 255 27.29 6.97 1.70
C ILE A 255 25.79 6.64 1.72
N ALA A 256 25.05 7.17 2.69
CA ALA A 256 23.62 6.87 2.84
C ALA A 256 22.74 7.45 1.73
N ASP A 257 23.20 8.44 0.99
CA ASP A 257 22.38 9.28 0.11
C ASP A 257 21.52 8.49 -0.89
N ASP A 258 22.01 7.42 -1.55
CA ASP A 258 21.19 6.68 -2.53
C ASP A 258 19.95 6.04 -1.91
N VAL A 259 20.11 5.46 -0.71
CA VAL A 259 19.03 4.77 0.02
C VAL A 259 18.19 5.74 0.86
N ALA A 260 18.79 6.82 1.35
CA ALA A 260 18.09 7.88 2.08
C ALA A 260 17.18 8.69 1.16
N SER A 261 17.71 9.16 0.03
CA SER A 261 16.94 9.86 -0.99
C SER A 261 15.82 8.98 -1.54
N PHE A 262 16.08 7.70 -1.82
CA PHE A 262 15.04 6.75 -2.24
C PHE A 262 13.86 6.69 -1.26
N TYR A 263 14.16 6.54 0.03
CA TYR A 263 13.14 6.52 1.07
C TYR A 263 12.41 7.86 1.19
N ASP A 264 13.14 8.98 1.17
CA ASP A 264 12.57 10.31 1.31
C ASP A 264 11.61 10.68 0.19
N PHE A 265 11.98 10.36 -1.07
CA PHE A 265 11.10 10.55 -2.22
C PHE A 265 9.88 9.64 -2.17
N GLY A 266 10.05 8.36 -1.83
CA GLY A 266 8.91 7.43 -1.79
C GLY A 266 7.91 7.74 -0.67
N THR A 267 8.36 8.39 0.39
CA THR A 267 7.51 8.79 1.53
C THR A 267 7.05 10.25 1.48
N ILE A 268 7.22 10.96 0.35
CA ILE A 268 6.79 12.36 0.19
C ILE A 268 5.28 12.56 0.33
N ARG A 269 4.48 11.52 0.01
CA ARG A 269 3.01 11.55 0.08
C ARG A 269 2.44 10.99 1.39
N HIS A 270 3.27 10.72 2.41
CA HIS A 270 2.80 10.16 3.68
C HIS A 270 1.75 11.05 4.34
N ASP A 271 2.01 12.36 4.45
CA ASP A 271 1.08 13.28 5.11
C ASP A 271 -0.27 13.35 4.39
N ALA A 272 -0.26 13.37 3.05
CA ALA A 272 -1.47 13.30 2.23
C ALA A 272 -2.25 11.98 2.40
N ARG A 273 -1.58 10.93 2.89
CA ARG A 273 -2.18 9.62 3.23
C ARG A 273 -2.56 9.49 4.70
N GLY A 274 -2.41 10.54 5.50
CA GLY A 274 -2.61 10.49 6.96
C GLY A 274 -1.58 9.62 7.68
N LEU A 275 -0.43 9.36 7.04
CA LEU A 275 0.69 8.61 7.60
C LEU A 275 1.71 9.58 8.20
N GLN A 276 2.44 9.12 9.22
CA GLN A 276 3.57 9.83 9.80
C GLN A 276 4.81 8.94 9.76
N ARG A 277 5.96 9.52 9.42
CA ARG A 277 7.23 8.78 9.47
C ARG A 277 7.61 8.57 10.93
N ALA A 278 7.73 7.30 11.34
CA ALA A 278 8.25 7.03 12.67
C ALA A 278 9.75 7.40 12.76
N PRO A 279 10.25 7.95 13.88
CA PRO A 279 11.62 8.45 14.00
C PRO A 279 12.73 7.43 13.71
N ASN A 280 12.44 6.14 13.83
CA ASN A 280 13.38 5.02 13.67
C ASN A 280 13.32 4.34 12.29
N ARG A 281 12.62 4.93 11.33
CA ARG A 281 12.38 4.39 9.98
C ARG A 281 13.22 5.09 8.92
N GLY A 282 13.37 4.44 7.77
CA GLY A 282 14.18 4.93 6.66
C GLY A 282 15.58 4.35 6.65
N ALA A 283 16.49 5.09 6.03
CA ALA A 283 17.85 4.64 5.77
C ALA A 283 18.89 5.42 6.56
N THR A 284 19.86 4.71 7.13
CA THR A 284 20.93 5.28 7.95
C THR A 284 22.24 4.52 7.76
N VAL A 285 23.35 5.25 7.90
CA VAL A 285 24.72 4.72 7.89
C VAL A 285 25.44 5.23 9.11
N HIS A 286 26.13 4.35 9.83
CA HIS A 286 26.90 4.72 11.02
C HIS A 286 28.27 4.07 11.04
N PHE A 287 29.31 4.84 11.33
CA PHE A 287 30.68 4.33 11.44
C PHE A 287 31.06 3.95 12.87
N GLY A 288 31.84 2.88 13.02
CA GLY A 288 32.62 2.58 14.21
C GLY A 288 31.82 2.64 15.51
N THR A 289 32.22 3.53 16.42
CA THR A 289 31.59 3.71 17.74
C THR A 289 30.15 4.24 17.67
N ARG A 290 29.73 4.81 16.54
CA ARG A 290 28.36 5.31 16.33
C ARG A 290 27.38 4.20 15.97
N THR A 291 27.85 2.98 15.67
CA THR A 291 26.96 1.84 15.39
C THR A 291 26.19 1.37 16.63
N SER A 292 26.59 1.77 17.83
CA SER A 292 25.87 1.52 19.08
C SER A 292 24.87 2.61 19.46
N ALA A 293 24.65 3.61 18.58
CA ALA A 293 23.66 4.65 18.82
C ALA A 293 22.25 4.04 18.95
N GLU A 294 21.41 4.62 19.81
CA GLU A 294 20.01 4.21 19.90
C GLU A 294 19.30 4.48 18.57
N PHE A 295 18.67 3.45 18.01
CA PHE A 295 17.94 3.47 16.74
C PHE A 295 16.86 4.56 16.63
N SER A 296 16.42 5.15 17.76
CA SER A 296 15.40 6.20 17.83
C SER A 296 15.93 7.60 17.48
N THR A 297 17.25 7.81 17.46
CA THR A 297 17.88 9.13 17.26
C THR A 297 18.97 9.14 16.19
N ALA A 298 19.30 7.97 15.64
CA ALA A 298 20.46 7.80 14.79
C ALA A 298 20.15 8.24 13.35
N THR A 299 20.64 9.42 12.96
CA THR A 299 20.67 9.88 11.57
C THR A 299 22.10 9.82 11.03
N SER A 300 22.23 9.58 9.72
CA SER A 300 23.53 9.67 9.04
C SER A 300 24.07 11.09 9.16
N SER A 301 25.26 11.25 9.77
CA SER A 301 25.85 12.57 9.95
C SER A 301 26.46 13.11 8.64
N PRO A 302 26.21 14.38 8.28
CA PRO A 302 26.85 15.02 7.12
C PRO A 302 28.27 15.51 7.41
N THR A 303 28.82 15.24 8.61
CA THR A 303 30.16 15.72 9.00
C THR A 303 31.07 14.62 9.50
N ILE A 304 30.52 13.46 9.90
CA ILE A 304 31.32 12.35 10.43
C ILE A 304 31.79 11.45 9.29
N THR A 305 33.10 11.24 9.25
CA THR A 305 33.80 10.34 8.35
C THR A 305 34.38 9.13 9.11
N SER A 306 34.77 8.08 8.38
CA SER A 306 35.36 6.88 8.99
C SER A 306 36.57 7.18 9.91
N PRO A 307 37.53 8.06 9.55
CA PRO A 307 38.65 8.41 10.43
C PRO A 307 38.24 9.04 11.76
N GLN A 308 37.10 9.72 11.84
CA GLN A 308 36.64 10.44 13.03
C GLN A 308 35.80 9.56 13.97
N ALA A 309 35.31 8.42 13.50
CA ALA A 309 34.32 7.60 14.20
C ALA A 309 34.88 6.36 14.91
N GLY A 310 36.21 6.19 14.94
CA GLY A 310 36.84 5.07 15.65
C GLY A 310 37.07 5.33 17.14
N VAL A 311 37.78 4.41 17.78
CA VAL A 311 37.93 4.38 19.24
C VAL A 311 38.90 5.47 19.71
N HIS A 312 38.45 6.30 20.66
CA HIS A 312 39.22 7.37 21.31
C HIS A 312 39.92 8.38 20.36
N GLY A 313 39.42 8.53 19.12
CA GLY A 313 40.01 9.44 18.12
C GLY A 313 41.43 9.07 17.66
N GLN A 314 41.97 7.94 18.11
CA GLN A 314 43.32 7.47 17.78
C GLN A 314 43.33 6.54 16.58
N PHE A 315 42.24 5.79 16.38
CA PHE A 315 42.10 4.83 15.29
C PHE A 315 40.90 5.20 14.43
N PRO A 316 40.98 5.03 13.10
CA PRO A 316 39.79 5.14 12.24
C PRO A 316 38.78 4.04 12.58
N ALA A 317 37.52 4.25 12.23
CA ALA A 317 36.51 3.21 12.27
C ALA A 317 36.95 2.02 11.39
N THR A 318 36.71 0.80 11.88
CA THR A 318 37.04 -0.45 11.18
C THR A 318 35.82 -1.08 10.53
N HIS A 319 34.62 -0.61 10.88
CA HIS A 319 33.34 -1.09 10.38
C HIS A 319 32.33 0.05 10.24
N PHE A 320 31.26 -0.22 9.50
CA PHE A 320 30.05 0.60 9.49
C PHE A 320 28.81 -0.27 9.36
N THR A 321 27.68 0.25 9.83
CA THR A 321 26.36 -0.36 9.62
C THR A 321 25.59 0.45 8.59
N VAL A 322 24.81 -0.26 7.77
CA VAL A 322 23.83 0.31 6.85
C VAL A 322 22.49 -0.28 7.21
N VAL A 323 21.50 0.58 7.36
CA VAL A 323 20.11 0.20 7.41
C VAL A 323 19.41 0.92 6.26
N ALA A 324 18.61 0.20 5.48
CA ALA A 324 17.86 0.76 4.37
C ALA A 324 16.44 0.19 4.37
N GLU A 325 15.49 0.98 3.89
CA GLU A 325 14.07 0.64 3.93
C GLU A 325 13.40 1.03 2.61
N GLU A 326 12.55 0.12 2.09
CA GLU A 326 11.69 0.43 0.96
C GLU A 326 10.45 1.20 1.46
N PRO A 327 10.16 2.38 0.88
CA PRO A 327 9.22 3.35 1.46
C PRO A 327 7.74 2.94 1.45
N LEU A 328 7.28 2.13 0.48
CA LEU A 328 5.85 1.84 0.31
C LEU A 328 5.38 0.61 1.09
N THR A 329 6.27 -0.37 1.23
CA THR A 329 5.98 -1.69 1.81
C THR A 329 6.59 -1.85 3.21
N GLY A 330 7.65 -1.09 3.51
CA GLY A 330 8.38 -1.17 4.77
C GLY A 330 9.35 -2.35 4.85
N ILE A 331 9.67 -3.02 3.73
CA ILE A 331 10.78 -4.00 3.68
C ILE A 331 12.05 -3.30 4.14
N ARG A 332 12.77 -3.92 5.08
CA ARG A 332 13.98 -3.35 5.66
C ARG A 332 15.14 -4.32 5.60
N VAL A 333 16.33 -3.80 5.32
CA VAL A 333 17.59 -4.54 5.33
C VAL A 333 18.59 -3.82 6.24
N GLY A 334 19.31 -4.61 7.04
CA GLY A 334 20.43 -4.14 7.86
C GLY A 334 21.67 -4.96 7.55
N ARG A 335 22.80 -4.31 7.32
CA ARG A 335 24.09 -4.98 7.05
C ARG A 335 25.24 -4.26 7.75
N THR A 336 26.26 -5.03 8.10
CA THR A 336 27.53 -4.51 8.62
C THR A 336 28.62 -4.79 7.60
N TYR A 337 29.45 -3.78 7.34
CA TYR A 337 30.60 -3.84 6.44
C TYR A 337 31.87 -3.47 7.19
N PHE A 338 33.01 -3.97 6.71
CA PHE A 338 34.32 -3.69 7.25
C PHE A 338 35.12 -2.83 6.27
N VAL A 339 35.80 -1.81 6.79
CA VAL A 339 36.64 -0.88 6.00
C VAL A 339 38.14 -1.19 6.14
N GLY A 340 38.51 -2.13 7.00
CA GLY A 340 39.89 -2.61 7.15
C GLY A 340 40.12 -3.94 6.45
N THR A 341 41.33 -4.13 5.89
CA THR A 341 41.75 -5.40 5.28
C THR A 341 42.17 -6.47 6.31
N GLY A 342 42.27 -6.09 7.58
CA GLY A 342 42.77 -6.95 8.67
C GLY A 342 44.26 -7.30 8.55
N LYS A 343 44.97 -6.76 7.56
CA LYS A 343 46.40 -7.02 7.35
C LYS A 343 47.24 -6.00 8.13
N CYS A 344 48.07 -6.49 9.03
CA CYS A 344 49.16 -5.72 9.61
C CYS A 344 50.41 -5.90 8.73
N ALA A 345 50.59 -5.04 7.72
CA ALA A 345 51.88 -4.91 7.06
C ALA A 345 52.66 -3.79 7.76
N ALA A 346 53.70 -4.14 8.52
CA ALA A 346 54.63 -3.15 9.02
C ALA A 346 55.33 -2.53 7.80
N ARG A 347 55.11 -1.24 7.55
CA ARG A 347 55.91 -0.50 6.57
C ARG A 347 57.32 -0.40 7.15
N ILE A 348 58.21 -1.28 6.72
CA ILE A 348 59.64 -1.15 7.01
C ILE A 348 60.14 -0.02 6.12
N VAL A 349 60.14 1.20 6.65
CA VAL A 349 60.84 2.34 6.03
C VAL A 349 62.26 2.25 6.52
N ASP A 350 63.19 1.95 5.63
CA ASP A 350 64.62 2.11 5.90
C ASP A 350 64.96 3.60 5.76
N PRO A 351 65.23 4.32 6.86
CA PRO A 351 65.55 5.75 6.81
C PRO A 351 66.91 6.03 6.15
N ASP A 352 67.76 5.01 5.99
CA ASP A 352 69.09 5.11 5.40
C ASP A 352 69.14 4.60 3.94
N ALA A 353 67.97 4.27 3.35
CA ALA A 353 67.90 3.85 1.97
C ALA A 353 68.36 4.97 1.01
N LEU A 354 69.45 4.73 0.28
CA LEU A 354 70.02 5.64 -0.72
C LEU A 354 69.06 5.98 -1.88
N VAL A 355 67.98 5.21 -2.02
CA VAL A 355 66.87 5.49 -2.92
C VAL A 355 65.61 5.51 -2.06
N SER A 356 65.12 6.70 -1.71
CA SER A 356 63.76 6.83 -1.20
C SER A 356 62.82 6.27 -2.27
N PRO A 357 61.86 5.39 -1.94
CA PRO A 357 60.76 5.07 -2.84
C PRO A 357 59.88 6.33 -2.93
N ALA A 358 60.37 7.33 -3.65
CA ALA A 358 59.57 8.46 -4.09
C ALA A 358 58.55 7.90 -5.08
N ASP A 359 57.28 7.98 -4.71
CA ASP A 359 56.12 7.95 -5.59
C ASP A 359 56.17 6.93 -6.75
N SER A 360 56.59 5.70 -6.47
CA SER A 360 56.15 4.58 -7.31
C SER A 360 54.69 4.37 -6.99
N LYS A 361 53.83 4.90 -7.85
CA LYS A 361 52.43 4.50 -7.98
C LYS A 361 52.37 2.98 -7.83
N LEU A 362 51.83 2.52 -6.71
CA LEU A 362 51.37 1.16 -6.58
C LEU A 362 49.97 1.17 -7.16
N ASP A 363 49.85 0.65 -8.38
CA ASP A 363 48.57 0.24 -8.97
C ASP A 363 47.83 -0.74 -8.05
#